data_AF-A0A536FNY7-F1
#
_entry.id   AF-A0A536FNY7-F1
#
_cell.length_a   1.000
_cell.length_b   1.000
_cell.length_c   1.000
_cell.angle_alpha   90.00
_cell.angle_beta   90.00
_cell.angle_gamma   90.00
#
_symmetry.space_group_name_H-M   'P 1'
#
loop_
_entity.id
_entity.type
_entity.pdbx_description
1 polymer ?
#
loop_
_entity_poly.entity_id
_entity_poly.type
_entity_poly.pdbx_seq_one_letter_code
_entity_poly.pdbx_strand_id
1 'polypeptide(L)'
;MRQLAKALKIDYDWSADIPGLSMPVMLVIGDADGIPPLHAVEFFGLLGGGTRDANWDRSGMTHHRLAILPGLTHYDINMAPALSAAVIPFLEGA
;
A
#
# COMPACT_ATOMS: atom_id res chain seq x y z
N MET A 1 -14.25 -18.98 -14.40
CA MET A 1 -15.16 -17.84 -14.62
C MET A 1 -16.34 -17.75 -13.66
N ARG A 2 -17.10 -18.83 -13.37
CA ARG A 2 -18.28 -18.77 -12.46
C ARG A 2 -17.98 -18.31 -11.02
N GLN A 3 -16.85 -18.75 -10.45
CA GLN A 3 -16.44 -18.35 -9.09
C GLN A 3 -15.98 -16.89 -9.02
N LEU A 4 -15.18 -16.44 -10.00
CA LEU A 4 -14.77 -15.03 -10.11
C LEU A 4 -15.98 -14.09 -10.22
N ALA A 5 -16.94 -14.42 -11.10
CA ALA A 5 -18.16 -13.64 -11.25
C ALA A 5 -19.08 -13.65 -10.01
N LYS A 6 -18.92 -14.63 -9.12
CA LYS A 6 -19.63 -14.69 -7.83
C LYS A 6 -18.91 -13.86 -6.77
N ALA A 7 -17.57 -13.90 -6.75
CA ALA A 7 -16.75 -13.10 -5.83
C ALA A 7 -16.89 -11.60 -6.11
N LEU A 8 -16.93 -11.19 -7.38
CA LEU A 8 -17.13 -9.78 -7.80
C LEU A 8 -18.50 -9.18 -7.41
N LYS A 9 -19.42 -9.98 -6.86
CA LYS A 9 -20.76 -9.54 -6.42
C LYS A 9 -20.89 -9.42 -4.90
N ILE A 10 -19.82 -9.72 -4.17
CA ILE A 10 -19.81 -9.64 -2.72
C ILE A 10 -19.15 -8.31 -2.41
N ASP A 11 -19.90 -7.42 -1.74
CA ASP A 11 -19.31 -6.22 -1.18
C ASP A 11 -18.36 -6.62 -0.05
N TYR A 12 -17.20 -5.97 -0.02
CA TYR A 12 -16.22 -6.15 1.03
C TYR A 12 -15.66 -4.79 1.43
N ASP A 13 -15.66 -4.55 2.74
CA ASP A 13 -15.01 -3.41 3.36
C ASP A 13 -14.38 -3.88 4.68
N TRP A 14 -13.06 -3.87 4.72
CA TRP A 14 -12.26 -4.22 5.89
C TRP A 14 -11.54 -3.00 6.47
N SER A 15 -11.95 -1.77 6.11
CA SER A 15 -11.28 -0.55 6.55
C SER A 15 -11.26 -0.41 8.08
N ALA A 16 -12.29 -0.90 8.76
CA ALA A 16 -12.35 -0.90 10.23
C ALA A 16 -11.32 -1.82 10.90
N ASP A 17 -10.84 -2.85 10.20
CA ASP A 17 -9.90 -3.83 10.73
C ASP A 17 -8.43 -3.42 10.50
N ILE A 18 -8.18 -2.52 9.53
CA ILE A 18 -6.82 -2.05 9.16
C ILE A 18 -6.01 -1.53 10.37
N PRO A 19 -6.57 -0.71 11.28
CA PRO A 19 -5.83 -0.25 12.46
C PRO A 19 -5.38 -1.37 13.42
N GLY A 20 -5.98 -2.56 13.32
CA GLY A 20 -5.65 -3.73 14.13
C GLY A 20 -4.48 -4.57 13.59
N LEU A 21 -3.93 -4.25 12.41
CA LEU A 21 -2.80 -4.99 11.83
C LEU A 21 -1.52 -4.77 12.65
N SER A 22 -1.02 -5.84 13.27
CA SER A 22 0.11 -5.77 14.21
C SER A 22 1.50 -5.90 13.56
N MET A 23 1.56 -6.29 12.29
CA MET A 23 2.80 -6.42 11.54
C MET A 23 3.10 -5.14 10.75
N PRO A 24 4.37 -4.85 10.43
CA PRO A 24 4.69 -3.84 9.42
C PRO A 24 3.96 -4.12 8.10
N VAL A 25 3.44 -3.07 7.47
CA VAL A 25 2.71 -3.15 6.20
C VAL A 25 3.33 -2.18 5.22
N MET A 26 3.62 -2.66 4.01
CA MET A 26 4.01 -1.83 2.88
C MET A 26 2.96 -1.91 1.79
N LEU A 27 2.43 -0.76 1.39
CA LEU A 27 1.57 -0.62 0.22
C LEU A 27 2.44 -0.18 -0.96
N VAL A 28 2.34 -0.89 -2.09
CA VAL A 28 3.00 -0.52 -3.34
C VAL A 28 1.96 -0.50 -4.46
N ILE A 29 1.83 0.64 -5.14
CA ILE A 29 0.91 0.82 -6.27
C ILE A 29 1.61 1.56 -7.42
N GLY A 30 1.07 1.43 -8.64
CA GLY A 30 1.39 2.34 -9.73
C GLY A 30 0.56 3.64 -9.64
N ASP A 31 1.08 4.74 -10.17
CA ASP A 31 0.27 5.97 -10.33
C ASP A 31 -0.77 5.89 -11.46
N ALA A 32 -0.62 4.93 -12.38
CA ALA A 32 -1.55 4.59 -13.46
C ALA A 32 -2.17 3.18 -13.28
N ASP A 33 -2.33 2.73 -12.04
CA ASP A 33 -2.92 1.44 -11.70
C ASP A 33 -4.45 1.42 -11.93
N GLY A 34 -5.06 0.22 -11.89
CA GLY A 34 -6.51 0.05 -11.96
C GLY A 34 -7.25 0.57 -10.73
N ILE A 35 -6.54 0.79 -9.62
CA ILE A 35 -7.06 1.42 -8.40
C ILE A 35 -6.49 2.85 -8.31
N PRO A 36 -7.33 3.89 -8.13
CA PRO A 36 -6.85 5.25 -7.92
C PRO A 36 -5.86 5.35 -6.75
N PRO A 37 -4.78 6.14 -6.86
CA PRO A 37 -3.81 6.32 -5.78
C PRO A 37 -4.41 6.82 -4.46
N LEU A 38 -5.54 7.53 -4.53
CA LEU A 38 -6.30 7.98 -3.36
C LEU A 38 -6.60 6.85 -2.38
N HIS A 39 -6.97 5.65 -2.86
CA HIS A 39 -7.29 4.52 -1.98
C HIS A 39 -6.07 3.97 -1.24
N ALA A 40 -4.89 3.97 -1.88
CA ALA A 40 -3.66 3.58 -1.20
C ALA A 40 -3.26 4.60 -0.12
N VAL A 41 -3.50 5.88 -0.37
CA VAL A 41 -3.30 6.96 0.62
C VAL A 41 -4.28 6.84 1.79
N GLU A 42 -5.56 6.56 1.52
CA GLU A 42 -6.59 6.31 2.54
C GLU A 42 -6.22 5.11 3.43
N PHE A 43 -5.83 3.98 2.82
CA PHE A 43 -5.35 2.80 3.55
C PHE A 43 -4.12 3.17 4.39
N PHE A 44 -3.12 3.85 3.82
CA PHE A 44 -1.94 4.26 4.57
C PHE A 44 -2.27 5.19 5.75
N GLY A 45 -3.28 6.04 5.61
CA GLY A 45 -3.84 6.84 6.70
C GLY A 45 -4.42 6.00 7.83
N LEU A 46 -5.17 4.94 7.51
CA LEU A 46 -5.73 3.99 8.49
C LEU A 46 -4.63 3.19 9.22
N LEU A 47 -3.48 2.97 8.59
CA LEU A 47 -2.26 2.44 9.21
C LEU A 47 -1.54 3.49 10.09
N GLY A 48 -2.09 4.69 10.27
CA GLY A 48 -1.46 5.77 11.03
C GLY A 48 -0.30 6.46 10.29
N GLY A 49 -0.16 6.24 8.99
CA GLY A 49 0.83 6.90 8.13
C GLY A 49 0.32 8.21 7.53
N GLY A 50 1.23 9.10 7.11
CA GLY A 50 0.88 10.29 6.33
C GLY A 50 0.08 11.38 7.07
N THR A 51 -0.12 11.26 8.38
CA THR A 51 -0.93 12.21 9.17
C THR A 51 -0.21 13.52 9.49
N ARG A 52 1.12 13.49 9.60
CA ARG A 52 1.99 14.63 9.96
C ARG A 52 3.45 14.34 9.61
N ASP A 53 4.30 15.37 9.67
CA ASP A 53 5.75 15.21 9.61
C ASP A 53 6.26 14.32 10.74
N ALA A 54 7.32 13.57 10.46
CA ALA A 54 7.86 12.58 11.38
C ALA A 54 8.81 13.14 12.45
N ASN A 55 8.93 14.47 12.55
CA ASN A 55 9.95 15.19 13.31
C ASN A 55 11.38 14.92 12.78
N TRP A 56 12.30 15.82 13.11
CA TRP A 56 13.71 15.69 12.74
C TRP A 56 14.37 14.42 13.29
N ASP A 57 13.98 14.00 14.49
CA ASP A 57 14.47 12.80 15.16
C ASP A 57 13.77 11.51 14.71
N ARG A 58 12.85 11.61 13.73
CA ARG A 58 12.06 10.51 13.17
C ARG A 58 11.10 9.85 14.17
N SER A 59 10.88 10.44 15.35
CA SER A 59 9.98 9.91 16.38
C SER A 59 8.52 9.79 15.95
N GLY A 60 8.11 10.56 14.93
CA GLY A 60 6.79 10.47 14.32
C GLY A 60 6.69 9.51 13.13
N MET A 61 7.76 8.79 12.76
CA MET A 61 7.71 7.84 11.65
C MET A 61 6.89 6.60 12.03
N THR A 62 5.91 6.27 11.20
CA THR A 62 5.26 4.96 11.28
C THR A 62 6.21 3.84 10.84
N HIS A 63 5.96 2.62 11.32
CA HIS A 63 6.66 1.41 10.87
C HIS A 63 6.06 0.83 9.57
N HIS A 64 4.95 1.39 9.09
CA HIS A 64 4.37 1.09 7.78
C HIS A 64 5.04 1.92 6.66
N ARG A 65 4.85 1.53 5.41
CA ARG A 65 5.39 2.21 4.22
C ARG A 65 4.34 2.34 3.11
N LEU A 66 4.44 3.41 2.33
CA LEU A 66 3.69 3.61 1.10
C LEU A 66 4.67 3.97 -0.02
N ALA A 67 4.59 3.25 -1.13
CA ALA A 67 5.31 3.54 -2.37
C ALA A 67 4.33 3.67 -3.53
N ILE A 68 4.34 4.82 -4.19
CA ILE A 68 3.61 5.06 -5.45
C ILE A 68 4.65 5.15 -6.55
N LEU A 69 4.67 4.15 -7.43
CA LEU A 69 5.67 4.00 -8.47
C LEU A 69 5.22 4.74 -9.75
N PRO A 70 6.06 5.63 -10.31
CA PRO A 70 5.65 6.49 -11.41
C PRO A 70 5.60 5.76 -12.75
N GLY A 71 4.55 6.03 -13.54
CA GLY A 71 4.36 5.52 -14.89
C GLY A 71 4.07 4.01 -14.98
N LEU A 72 3.60 3.39 -13.89
CA LEU A 72 3.30 1.95 -13.84
C LEU A 72 1.80 1.69 -13.77
N THR A 73 1.39 0.61 -14.41
CA THR A 73 0.01 0.11 -14.43
C THR A 73 -0.08 -1.23 -13.69
N HIS A 74 -1.31 -1.71 -13.47
CA HIS A 74 -1.56 -3.05 -12.95
C HIS A 74 -0.85 -4.16 -13.74
N TYR A 75 -0.60 -3.92 -15.03
CA TYR A 75 -0.15 -4.93 -15.97
C TYR A 75 1.37 -5.09 -16.05
N ASP A 76 2.13 -4.07 -15.62
CA ASP A 76 3.59 -4.03 -15.77
C ASP A 76 4.35 -3.83 -14.45
N ILE A 77 3.67 -3.47 -13.36
CA ILE A 77 4.30 -3.20 -12.06
C ILE A 77 5.16 -4.36 -11.55
N ASN A 78 4.74 -5.61 -11.80
CA ASN A 78 5.46 -6.81 -11.37
C ASN A 78 6.80 -7.02 -12.10
N MET A 79 7.01 -6.34 -13.23
CA MET A 79 8.24 -6.41 -14.01
C MET A 79 9.15 -5.21 -13.78
N ALA A 80 8.68 -4.18 -13.06
CA ALA A 80 9.43 -2.95 -12.85
C ALA A 80 10.53 -3.14 -11.79
N PRO A 81 11.81 -2.82 -12.09
CA PRO A 81 12.89 -2.88 -11.10
C PRO A 81 12.65 -1.98 -9.88
N ALA A 82 11.85 -0.92 -10.03
CA ALA A 82 11.45 -0.05 -8.92
C ALA A 82 10.65 -0.79 -7.83
N LEU A 83 9.90 -1.83 -8.19
CA LEU A 83 9.16 -2.64 -7.22
C LEU A 83 10.11 -3.36 -6.27
N SER A 84 11.09 -4.09 -6.80
CA SER A 84 12.07 -4.81 -5.95
C SER A 84 12.95 -3.86 -5.17
N ALA A 85 13.37 -2.74 -5.77
CA ALA A 85 14.13 -1.70 -5.08
C ALA A 85 13.37 -1.09 -3.88
N ALA A 86 12.05 -0.98 -3.96
CA ALA A 86 11.22 -0.49 -2.85
C ALA A 86 10.96 -1.58 -1.79
N VAL A 87 10.66 -2.81 -2.22
CA VAL A 87 10.16 -3.88 -1.33
C VAL A 87 11.28 -4.59 -0.56
N ILE A 88 12.43 -4.86 -1.18
CA ILE A 88 13.50 -5.66 -0.55
C ILE A 88 13.99 -5.01 0.76
N PRO A 89 14.33 -3.70 0.82
CA PRO A 89 14.78 -3.10 2.07
C PRO A 89 13.75 -3.19 3.20
N PHE A 90 12.46 -3.05 2.88
CA PHE A 90 11.38 -3.20 3.86
C PHE A 90 11.31 -4.63 4.42
N LEU A 91 11.46 -5.65 3.57
CA LEU A 91 11.50 -7.06 3.99
C LEU A 91 12.76 -7.38 4.82
N GLU A 92 13.86 -6.67 4.60
CA GLU A 92 15.11 -6.78 5.35
C GLU A 92 15.12 -5.97 6.65
N GLY A 93 14.05 -5.21 6.94
CA GLY A 93 13.85 -4.52 8.22
C GLY A 93 14.21 -3.03 8.25
N ALA A 94 14.26 -2.35 7.10
CA ALA A 94 14.46 -0.89 7.00
C ALA A 94 13.22 -0.04 7.36
#